data_AF-A0AAU7L7R3-F1
#
_entry.id   AF-A0AAU7L7R3-F1
#
_cell.length_a   1.000
_cell.length_b   1.000
_cell.length_c   1.000
_cell.angle_alpha   90.00
_cell.angle_beta   90.00
_cell.angle_gamma   90.00
#
_symmetry.space_group_name_H-M   'P 1'
#
loop_
_entity.id
_entity.type
_entity.pdbx_description
1 polymer ?
#
loop_
_entity_poly.entity_id
_entity_poly.type
_entity_poly.pdbx_seq_one_letter_code
_entity_poly.pdbx_strand_id
1 'polypeptide(L)'
;MRLPTMGDNIDALETHPDASVARIDLAMFAACMQRLGDIPEDDITFELLATMVPTDLDVIYAEMSEAKKSCCCRTSPANLPKTHPRPRKTRHLRGPRP
;
A
#
# COMPACT_ATOMS: atom_id res chain seq x y z
N MET A 1 2.27 -3.82 8.46
CA MET A 1 1.36 -4.47 7.47
C MET A 1 1.44 -3.73 6.14
N ARG A 2 1.30 -4.41 5.00
CA ARG A 2 1.08 -3.77 3.69
C ARG A 2 -0.42 -3.63 3.40
N LEU A 3 -0.81 -2.72 2.51
CA LEU A 3 -2.20 -2.66 2.06
C LEU A 3 -2.49 -3.85 1.13
N PRO A 4 -3.62 -4.55 1.32
CA PRO A 4 -4.06 -5.55 0.37
C PRO A 4 -4.30 -4.92 -1.01
N THR A 5 -3.86 -5.61 -2.04
CA THR A 5 -4.09 -5.24 -3.44
C THR A 5 -5.30 -5.99 -3.99
N MET A 6 -5.79 -5.57 -5.16
CA MET A 6 -6.84 -6.33 -5.86
C MET A 6 -6.35 -7.72 -6.31
N GLY A 7 -5.04 -7.89 -6.53
CA GLY A 7 -4.44 -9.20 -6.81
C GLY A 7 -4.59 -10.13 -5.60
N ASP A 8 -4.28 -9.65 -4.40
CA ASP A 8 -4.45 -10.45 -3.17
C ASP A 8 -5.90 -10.86 -2.93
N ASN A 9 -6.86 -10.00 -3.31
CA ASN A 9 -8.28 -10.32 -3.22
C ASN A 9 -8.69 -11.42 -4.22
N ILE A 10 -8.18 -11.35 -5.45
CA ILE A 10 -8.39 -12.38 -6.48
C ILE A 10 -7.77 -13.70 -6.03
N ASP A 11 -6.52 -13.69 -5.58
CA ASP A 11 -5.83 -14.90 -5.11
C ASP A 11 -6.58 -15.54 -3.94
N ALA A 12 -7.11 -14.75 -3.00
CA ALA A 12 -7.93 -15.24 -1.90
C ALA A 12 -9.28 -15.83 -2.36
N LEU A 13 -9.94 -15.20 -3.33
CA LEU A 13 -11.17 -15.69 -3.95
C LEU A 13 -10.94 -16.98 -4.74
N GLU A 14 -9.83 -17.08 -5.48
CA GLU A 14 -9.50 -18.27 -6.26
C GLU A 14 -9.09 -19.45 -5.37
N THR A 15 -8.38 -19.17 -4.27
CA THR A 15 -8.02 -20.18 -3.26
C THR A 15 -9.26 -20.67 -2.49
N HIS A 16 -10.24 -19.79 -2.29
CA HIS A 16 -11.44 -20.06 -1.51
C HIS A 16 -12.73 -19.57 -2.20
N PRO A 17 -13.17 -20.22 -3.29
CA PRO A 17 -14.30 -19.74 -4.10
C PRO A 17 -15.64 -19.72 -3.36
N ASP A 18 -15.81 -20.57 -2.34
CA ASP A 18 -17.03 -20.66 -1.52
C ASP A 18 -16.89 -19.99 -0.14
N ALA A 19 -15.81 -19.23 0.09
CA ALA A 19 -15.59 -18.56 1.35
C ALA A 19 -16.56 -17.38 1.56
N SER A 20 -16.98 -17.18 2.80
CA SER A 20 -17.67 -15.95 3.19
C SER A 20 -16.72 -14.75 3.06
N VAL A 21 -17.28 -13.56 2.91
CA VAL A 21 -16.51 -12.29 2.86
C VAL A 21 -15.53 -12.20 4.03
N ALA A 22 -15.96 -12.55 5.24
CA ALA A 22 -15.11 -12.54 6.42
C ALA A 22 -13.90 -13.50 6.32
N ARG A 23 -14.06 -14.66 5.65
CA ARG A 23 -12.94 -15.58 5.42
C ARG A 23 -11.96 -15.04 4.37
N ILE A 24 -12.47 -14.38 3.34
CA ILE A 24 -11.65 -13.73 2.31
C ILE A 24 -10.85 -12.59 2.95
N ASP A 25 -11.48 -11.75 3.76
CA ASP A 25 -10.81 -10.66 4.48
C ASP A 25 -9.68 -11.20 5.37
N LEU A 26 -9.94 -12.30 6.08
CA LEU A 26 -8.95 -12.93 6.96
C LEU A 26 -7.76 -13.52 6.19
N ALA A 27 -8.02 -14.16 5.04
CA ALA A 27 -6.98 -14.67 4.15
C ALA A 27 -6.12 -13.53 3.58
N MET A 28 -6.74 -12.41 3.21
CA MET A 28 -6.01 -11.21 2.78
C MET A 28 -5.18 -10.62 3.91
N PHE A 29 -5.68 -10.62 5.15
CA PHE A 29 -4.93 -10.15 6.32
C PHE A 29 -3.69 -11.01 6.58
N ALA A 30 -3.83 -12.34 6.52
CA ALA A 30 -2.69 -13.26 6.64
C ALA A 30 -1.62 -12.96 5.58
N ALA A 31 -2.01 -12.77 4.31
CA ALA A 31 -1.10 -12.49 3.21
C ALA A 31 -0.42 -11.11 3.26
N CYS A 32 -0.97 -10.16 4.04
CA CYS A 32 -0.49 -8.79 4.11
C CYS A 32 0.20 -8.44 5.44
N MET A 33 0.06 -9.29 6.45
CA MET A 33 0.71 -9.15 7.74
C MET A 33 2.12 -9.75 7.71
N GLN A 34 3.12 -8.90 7.93
CA GLN A 34 4.52 -9.36 8.04
C GLN A 34 4.85 -9.87 9.46
N ARG A 35 4.12 -9.38 10.47
CA ARG A 35 4.33 -9.67 11.89
C ARG A 35 3.04 -9.46 12.67
N LEU A 36 2.78 -10.26 13.70
CA LEU A 36 1.71 -10.08 14.68
C LEU A 36 2.30 -10.18 16.09
N GLY A 37 2.59 -9.05 16.72
CA GLY A 37 3.42 -9.03 17.93
C GLY A 37 4.81 -9.63 17.66
N ASP A 38 5.14 -10.72 18.35
CA ASP A 38 6.38 -11.48 18.17
C ASP A 38 6.27 -12.61 17.12
N ILE A 39 5.08 -12.83 16.56
CA ILE A 39 4.82 -13.90 15.58
C ILE A 39 5.32 -13.44 14.19
N PRO A 40 6.20 -14.22 13.51
CA PRO A 40 6.68 -13.94 12.16
C PRO A 40 5.62 -14.28 11.09
N GLU A 41 5.75 -13.71 9.89
CA GLU A 41 4.83 -13.91 8.75
C GLU A 41 4.47 -15.38 8.48
N ASP A 42 5.45 -16.27 8.50
CA ASP A 42 5.27 -17.69 8.18
C ASP A 42 4.33 -18.42 9.18
N ASP A 43 4.19 -17.89 10.39
CA ASP A 43 3.33 -18.44 11.44
C ASP A 43 1.94 -17.78 11.49
N ILE A 44 1.70 -16.73 10.67
CA ILE A 44 0.40 -16.02 10.60
C ILE A 44 -0.54 -16.78 9.67
N THR A 45 -1.09 -17.87 10.19
CA THR A 45 -2.02 -18.74 9.46
C THR A 45 -3.47 -18.30 9.62
N PHE A 46 -4.33 -18.73 8.69
CA PHE A 46 -5.78 -18.53 8.78
C PHE A 46 -6.35 -19.06 10.11
N GLU A 47 -5.89 -20.23 10.57
CA GLU A 47 -6.37 -20.86 11.82
C GLU A 47 -6.06 -19.99 13.04
N LEU A 48 -4.85 -19.41 13.09
CA LEU A 48 -4.47 -18.46 14.14
C LEU A 48 -5.40 -17.24 14.12
N LEU A 49 -5.58 -16.66 12.94
CA LEU A 49 -6.42 -15.47 12.78
C LEU A 49 -7.90 -15.75 13.09
N ALA A 50 -8.38 -16.97 12.88
CA ALA A 50 -9.76 -17.35 13.18
C ALA A 50 -10.05 -17.39 14.69
N THR A 51 -9.02 -17.41 15.54
CA THR A 51 -9.17 -17.33 17.01
C THR A 51 -9.27 -15.91 17.54
N MET A 52 -9.05 -14.90 16.69
CA MET A 52 -9.05 -13.50 17.09
C MET A 52 -10.43 -13.05 17.54
N VAL A 53 -10.45 -12.20 18.57
CA VAL A 53 -11.67 -11.56 19.04
C VAL A 53 -11.94 -10.28 18.23
N PRO A 54 -13.18 -9.76 18.22
CA PRO A 54 -13.52 -8.57 17.43
C PRO A 54 -12.61 -7.35 17.69
N THR A 55 -12.12 -7.17 18.92
CA THR A 55 -11.20 -6.08 19.25
C THR A 55 -9.84 -6.20 18.56
N ASP A 56 -9.40 -7.41 18.23
CA ASP A 56 -8.14 -7.60 17.49
C ASP A 56 -8.32 -7.16 16.02
N LEU A 57 -9.50 -7.42 15.44
CA LEU A 57 -9.85 -6.93 14.11
C LEU A 57 -9.85 -5.41 14.07
N ASP A 58 -10.35 -4.73 15.11
CA ASP A 58 -10.33 -3.27 15.20
C ASP A 58 -8.89 -2.71 15.12
N VAL A 59 -7.93 -3.38 15.76
CA VAL A 59 -6.51 -3.00 15.69
C VAL A 59 -5.96 -3.15 14.27
N ILE A 60 -6.28 -4.27 13.61
CA ILE A 60 -5.88 -4.53 12.22
C ILE A 60 -6.45 -3.46 11.28
N TYR A 61 -7.72 -3.09 11.45
CA TYR A 61 -8.37 -2.04 10.66
C TYR A 61 -7.77 -0.66 10.93
N ALA A 62 -7.41 -0.35 12.18
CA ALA A 62 -6.72 0.90 12.52
C ALA A 62 -5.36 0.99 11.82
N GLU A 63 -4.56 -0.08 11.87
CA GLU A 63 -3.27 -0.14 11.18
C GLU A 63 -3.40 -0.01 9.65
N MET A 64 -4.41 -0.64 9.04
CA MET A 64 -4.73 -0.42 7.62
C MET A 64 -5.09 1.02 7.32
N SER A 65 -5.84 1.68 8.20
CA SER A 65 -6.21 3.09 8.05
C SER A 65 -4.97 3.97 8.07
N GLU A 66 -4.02 3.72 8.97
CA GLU A 66 -2.73 4.43 9.02
C GLU A 66 -1.87 4.16 7.77
N ALA A 67 -1.77 2.90 7.33
CA ALA A 67 -1.07 2.55 6.11
C ALA A 67 -1.68 3.23 4.87
N LYS A 68 -3.01 3.34 4.81
CA LYS A 68 -3.74 4.05 3.77
C LYS A 68 -3.44 5.54 3.76
N LYS A 69 -3.42 6.19 4.93
CA LYS A 69 -3.00 7.60 5.07
C LYS A 69 -1.59 7.81 4.54
N SER A 70 -0.66 6.90 4.87
CA SER A 70 0.72 6.94 4.39
C SER A 70 0.84 6.81 2.86
N CYS A 71 0.06 5.90 2.26
CA CYS A 71 -0.01 5.74 0.81
C CYS A 71 -0.59 7.00 0.13
N CYS A 72 -1.69 7.54 0.65
CA CYS A 72 -2.33 8.73 0.09
C CYS A 72 -1.44 9.98 0.16
N CYS A 73 -0.68 10.17 1.25
CA CYS A 73 0.22 11.33 1.36
C CYS A 73 1.49 11.21 0.51
N ARG A 74 1.97 10.01 0.18
CA ARG A 74 3.07 9.80 -0.78
C ARG A 74 2.69 10.10 -2.23
N THR A 75 1.41 9.96 -2.58
CA THR A 75 0.94 10.03 -3.98
C THR A 75 0.31 11.38 -4.32
N SER A 76 0.46 12.40 -3.46
CA SER A 76 -0.08 13.73 -3.76
C SER A 76 0.74 14.38 -4.90
N PRO A 77 0.13 14.70 -6.06
CA PRO A 77 0.84 15.35 -7.18
C PRO A 77 1.35 16.76 -6.81
N ALA A 78 0.99 17.28 -5.64
CA ALA A 78 1.48 18.55 -5.10
C ALA A 78 2.97 18.54 -4.72
N ASN A 79 3.62 17.36 -4.63
CA ASN A 79 5.03 17.23 -4.22
C ASN A 79 6.00 16.97 -5.39
N LEU A 80 5.57 17.14 -6.63
CA LEU A 80 6.50 17.24 -7.76
C LEU A 80 7.31 18.55 -7.61
N PRO A 81 8.65 18.50 -7.56
CA PRO A 81 9.44 19.73 -7.62
C PRO A 81 9.06 20.45 -8.91
N LYS A 82 8.54 21.68 -8.78
CA LYS A 82 8.29 22.57 -9.92
C LYS A 82 9.63 22.85 -10.59
N THR A 83 10.03 22.02 -11.55
CA THR A 83 11.14 22.34 -12.45
C THR A 83 10.67 23.48 -13.34
N HIS A 84 10.90 24.72 -12.90
CA HIS A 84 10.80 25.87 -13.77
C HIS A 84 11.81 25.68 -14.91
N PRO A 85 11.37 25.61 -16.19
CA PRO A 85 12.32 25.68 -17.29
C PRO A 85 12.94 27.08 -17.22
N ARG A 86 14.26 27.15 -16.97
CA ARG A 86 15.00 28.41 -17.06
C ARG A 86 14.79 28.97 -18.47
N PRO A 87 14.44 30.25 -18.63
CA PRO A 87 14.32 30.83 -19.96
C PRO A 87 15.67 30.70 -20.68
N ARG A 88 15.65 30.04 -21.84
CA ARG A 88 16.79 29.98 -22.78
C ARG A 88 17.19 31.42 -23.11
N LYS A 89 18.31 31.89 -22.57
CA LYS A 89 18.95 33.13 -23.05
C LYS A 89 19.30 32.91 -24.53
N THR A 90 18.59 33.59 -25.41
CA THR A 90 18.95 33.74 -26.82
C THR A 90 20.32 34.38 -26.90
N ARG A 91 21.31 33.60 -27.35
CA ARG A 91 22.67 34.07 -27.60
C ARG A 91 22.62 34.91 -28.87
N HIS A 92 22.60 36.23 -28.73
CA HIS A 92 22.76 37.15 -29.86
C HIS A 92 24.11 36.87 -30.53
N LEU A 93 24.08 36.38 -31.77
CA LEU A 93 25.22 36.34 -32.67
C LEU A 93 25.57 37.79 -33.04
N ARG A 94 26.62 38.34 -32.43
CA ARG A 94 27.32 39.50 -33.02
C ARG A 94 28.28 38.95 -34.08
N GLY A 95 27.98 39.25 -35.34
CA GLY A 95 28.91 39.04 -36.45
C GLY A 95 30.17 39.90 -36.30
N PRO A 96 31.25 39.57 -37.01
CA PRO A 96 32.54 40.23 -36.88
C PRO A 96 32.48 41.64 -37.48
N ARG A 97 33.15 42.60 -36.82
CA ARG A 97 33.34 43.96 -37.33
C ARG A 97 34.46 43.99 -38.39
N PRO A 98 34.37 44.89 -39.40
CA PRO A 98 35.41 45.11 -40.40
C PRO A 98 36.65 45.80 -39.80
#